data_AF-A0A023EM69-F1
#
_entry.id   AF-A0A023EM69-F1
#
_cell.length_a   1.000
_cell.length_b   1.000
_cell.length_c   1.000
_cell.angle_alpha   90.00
_cell.angle_beta   90.00
_cell.angle_gamma   90.00
#
_symmetry.space_group_name_H-M   'P 1'
#
loop_
_entity.id
_entity.type
_entity.pdbx_description
1 polymer ?
#
loop_
_entity_poly.entity_id
_entity_poly.type
_entity_poly.pdbx_seq_one_letter_code
_entity_poly.pdbx_strand_id
1 'polypeptide(L)'
;HLKNPCNGISGGAACLKRNNNTQVLLGRESKLQLTDGRLHFNFTGGEPCRNGRNYSLDIILMCSYESVPEPLSVIPYSADQCGYFMFWTTNLACAPLPDRVKTNECAVKDESGYTFNLLPLSHLRYHVADRNGSHFFVTACKPVHYGHMTMCPPGSSVCFVNNTETDYRKRYHDYGQTDPNPTIENGKLVMNMVSSEGTCQNAKIIFECDQTAEEEAPEYVAKEGCVHLFEWRTPLACKEKKFCAVVDPSSGILFNMSSLAGKSYIVKEGDKSYEFG
;
A
#
# COMPACT_ATOMS: atom_id res chain seq x y z
N HIS A 1 7.69 -21.41 18.99
CA HIS A 1 7.04 -21.82 20.25
C HIS A 1 7.24 -20.76 21.32
N LEU A 2 6.29 -20.65 22.25
CA LEU A 2 6.35 -19.76 23.41
C LEU A 2 7.49 -20.17 24.34
N LYS A 3 8.22 -19.19 24.88
CA LYS A 3 9.28 -19.44 25.86
C LYS A 3 8.72 -19.92 27.21
N ASN A 4 7.55 -19.43 27.59
CA ASN A 4 6.90 -19.77 28.85
C ASN A 4 5.62 -20.59 28.59
N PRO A 5 5.22 -21.49 29.52
CA PRO A 5 3.96 -22.23 29.42
C PRO A 5 2.75 -21.28 29.38
N CYS A 6 1.70 -21.70 28.67
CA CYS A 6 0.40 -21.03 28.66
C CYS A 6 -0.59 -21.89 29.44
N ASN A 7 -1.18 -21.35 30.52
CA ASN A 7 -2.08 -22.11 31.39
C ASN A 7 -1.46 -23.45 31.88
N GLY A 8 -0.15 -23.45 32.19
CA GLY A 8 0.59 -24.66 32.58
C GLY A 8 0.96 -25.61 31.44
N ILE A 9 0.54 -25.32 30.20
CA ILE A 9 0.85 -26.13 29.01
C ILE A 9 2.14 -25.64 28.36
N SER A 10 3.17 -26.48 28.37
CA SER A 10 4.44 -26.27 27.65
C SER A 10 4.31 -26.61 26.16
N GLY A 11 5.18 -26.05 25.33
CA GLY A 11 5.21 -26.34 23.88
C GLY A 11 4.15 -25.59 23.06
N GLY A 12 3.32 -24.75 23.69
CA GLY A 12 2.39 -23.86 23.02
C GLY A 12 3.08 -22.89 22.06
N ALA A 13 2.36 -22.42 21.05
CA ALA A 13 2.84 -21.44 20.06
C ALA A 13 2.15 -20.08 20.18
N ALA A 14 0.90 -20.02 20.66
CA ALA A 14 0.16 -18.78 20.91
C ALA A 14 -0.68 -18.87 22.19
N CYS A 15 -0.77 -17.77 22.95
CA CYS A 15 -1.45 -17.72 24.24
C CYS A 15 -2.22 -16.40 24.40
N LEU A 16 -3.50 -16.49 24.74
CA LEU A 16 -4.30 -15.36 25.18
C LEU A 16 -4.13 -15.19 26.70
N LYS A 17 -3.79 -13.98 27.14
CA LYS A 17 -3.77 -13.61 28.56
C LYS A 17 -4.80 -12.53 28.81
N ARG A 18 -5.68 -12.74 29.78
CA ARG A 18 -6.71 -11.77 30.19
C ARG A 18 -6.29 -11.04 31.46
N ASN A 19 -6.89 -9.87 31.70
CA ASN A 19 -6.60 -9.03 32.87
C ASN A 19 -6.89 -9.72 34.22
N ASN A 20 -7.80 -10.70 34.24
CA ASN A 20 -8.08 -11.52 35.41
C ASN A 20 -7.07 -12.67 35.62
N ASN A 21 -5.89 -12.58 35.00
CA ASN A 21 -4.83 -13.61 34.98
C ASN A 21 -5.21 -14.97 34.37
N THR A 22 -6.39 -15.10 33.76
CA THR A 22 -6.73 -16.32 33.01
C THR A 22 -5.93 -16.37 31.72
N GLN A 23 -5.46 -17.57 31.38
CA GLN A 23 -4.71 -17.84 30.18
C GLN A 23 -5.41 -18.91 29.36
N VAL A 24 -5.38 -18.78 28.04
CA VAL A 24 -5.95 -19.76 27.11
C VAL A 24 -4.96 -19.99 25.99
N LEU A 25 -4.59 -21.24 25.78
CA LEU A 25 -3.74 -21.65 24.68
C LEU A 25 -4.53 -21.54 23.37
N LEU A 26 -4.05 -20.71 22.46
CA LEU A 26 -4.67 -20.49 21.15
C LEU A 26 -4.13 -21.45 20.09
N GLY A 27 -2.94 -22.01 20.29
CA GLY A 27 -2.42 -23.02 19.36
C GLY A 27 -1.12 -23.66 19.83
N ARG A 28 -0.93 -24.92 19.47
CA ARG A 28 0.30 -25.71 19.65
C ARG A 28 1.14 -25.70 18.38
N GLU A 29 0.48 -25.81 17.24
CA GLU A 29 1.09 -25.84 15.92
C GLU A 29 1.00 -24.48 15.27
N SER A 30 2.02 -24.11 14.50
CA SER A 30 2.07 -22.87 13.75
C SER A 30 2.40 -23.17 12.28
N LYS A 31 1.65 -22.59 11.35
CA LYS A 31 1.83 -22.81 9.91
C LYS A 31 1.74 -21.48 9.16
N LEU A 32 2.75 -21.18 8.35
CA LEU A 32 2.73 -20.05 7.43
C LEU A 32 2.19 -20.53 6.07
N GLN A 33 1.19 -19.84 5.52
CA GLN A 33 0.57 -20.17 4.24
C GLN A 33 0.35 -18.89 3.42
N LEU A 34 0.51 -18.98 2.11
CA LEU A 34 0.12 -17.91 1.19
C LEU A 34 -1.21 -18.30 0.55
N THR A 35 -2.26 -17.51 0.80
CA THR A 35 -3.61 -17.73 0.28
C THR A 35 -4.10 -16.42 -0.33
N ASP A 36 -4.46 -16.44 -1.61
CA ASP A 36 -5.00 -15.27 -2.35
C ASP A 36 -4.16 -13.99 -2.15
N GLY A 37 -2.83 -14.14 -2.16
CA GLY A 37 -1.87 -13.04 -2.01
C GLY A 37 -1.68 -12.52 -0.59
N ARG A 38 -2.32 -13.13 0.41
CA ARG A 38 -2.07 -12.84 1.82
C ARG A 38 -1.26 -13.95 2.47
N LEU A 39 -0.26 -13.56 3.25
CA LEU A 39 0.47 -14.48 4.13
C LEU A 39 -0.32 -14.65 5.43
N HIS A 40 -0.86 -15.84 5.65
CA HIS A 40 -1.54 -16.25 6.86
C HIS A 40 -0.59 -17.04 7.75
N PHE A 41 -0.42 -16.58 8.98
CA PHE A 41 0.31 -17.31 10.01
C PHE A 41 -0.68 -17.87 11.02
N ASN A 42 -1.06 -19.13 10.79
CA ASN A 42 -2.10 -19.81 11.54
C ASN A 42 -1.53 -20.58 12.73
N PHE A 43 -2.22 -20.48 13.86
CA PHE A 43 -1.96 -21.21 15.08
C PHE A 43 -3.18 -22.06 15.42
N THR A 44 -2.98 -23.38 15.48
CA THR A 44 -4.07 -24.36 15.66
C THR A 44 -3.74 -25.37 16.77
N GLY A 45 -4.73 -26.17 17.18
CA GLY A 45 -4.57 -27.11 18.29
C GLY A 45 -4.59 -26.44 19.67
N GLY A 46 -5.33 -25.33 19.82
CA GLY A 46 -5.56 -24.69 21.11
C GLY A 46 -6.41 -25.54 22.07
N GLU A 47 -6.68 -24.97 23.23
CA GLU A 47 -7.57 -25.60 24.23
C GLU A 47 -9.00 -25.78 23.68
N PRO A 48 -9.78 -26.75 24.22
CA PRO A 48 -11.18 -26.91 23.88
C PRO A 48 -11.97 -25.62 24.07
N CYS A 49 -12.78 -25.28 23.08
CA CYS A 49 -13.72 -24.17 23.08
C CYS A 49 -15.16 -24.73 22.98
N ARG A 50 -16.10 -23.93 22.49
CA ARG A 50 -17.53 -24.28 22.37
C ARG A 50 -17.79 -25.15 21.13
N ASN A 51 -18.86 -25.96 21.19
CA ASN A 51 -19.37 -26.74 20.06
C ASN A 51 -18.34 -27.67 19.40
N GLY A 52 -17.46 -28.28 20.20
CA GLY A 52 -16.41 -29.19 19.71
C GLY A 52 -15.30 -28.52 18.90
N ARG A 53 -15.25 -27.18 18.90
CA ARG A 53 -14.13 -26.42 18.30
C ARG A 53 -13.04 -26.21 19.33
N ASN A 54 -11.82 -25.98 18.86
CA ASN A 54 -10.71 -25.54 19.71
C ASN A 54 -10.42 -24.06 19.44
N TYR A 55 -9.74 -23.42 20.39
CA TYR A 55 -9.21 -22.09 20.18
C TYR A 55 -8.17 -22.08 19.04
N SER A 56 -8.11 -20.98 18.30
CA SER A 56 -7.19 -20.75 17.18
C SER A 56 -6.84 -19.27 17.05
N LEU A 57 -5.71 -18.99 16.40
CA LEU A 57 -5.28 -17.63 16.04
C LEU A 57 -4.82 -17.60 14.58
N ASP A 58 -5.31 -16.65 13.80
CA ASP A 58 -4.84 -16.35 12.45
C ASP A 58 -4.25 -14.93 12.40
N ILE A 59 -2.97 -14.83 12.07
CA ILE A 59 -2.28 -13.56 11.86
C ILE A 59 -2.14 -13.33 10.36
N ILE A 60 -2.79 -12.28 9.86
CA ILE A 60 -2.69 -11.85 8.47
C ILE A 60 -1.52 -10.86 8.36
N LEU A 61 -0.44 -11.30 7.72
CA LEU A 61 0.74 -10.49 7.48
C LEU A 61 0.48 -9.53 6.31
N MET A 62 0.69 -8.24 6.54
CA MET A 62 0.53 -7.18 5.55
C MET A 62 1.89 -6.61 5.16
N CYS A 63 2.13 -6.45 3.86
CA CYS A 63 3.38 -5.87 3.37
C CYS A 63 3.38 -4.34 3.53
N SER A 64 4.43 -3.82 4.17
CA SER A 64 4.84 -2.42 4.09
C SER A 64 6.37 -2.34 4.03
N TYR A 65 6.92 -1.61 3.07
CA TYR A 65 8.36 -1.33 3.02
C TYR A 65 8.80 -0.26 4.02
N GLU A 66 7.85 0.39 4.68
CA GLU A 66 8.10 1.46 5.64
C GLU A 66 7.96 0.99 7.08
N SER A 67 8.60 1.72 7.98
CA SER A 67 8.44 1.48 9.41
C SER A 67 7.07 1.95 9.86
N VAL A 68 6.28 1.06 10.43
CA VAL A 68 4.94 1.37 10.98
C VAL A 68 5.04 1.43 12.51
N PRO A 69 4.61 2.54 13.16
CA PRO A 69 4.71 2.69 14.62
C PRO A 69 3.96 1.59 15.39
N GLU A 70 2.78 1.22 14.92
CA GLU A 70 1.94 0.17 15.50
C GLU A 70 1.65 -0.92 14.45
N PRO A 71 2.60 -1.86 14.25
CA PRO A 71 2.50 -2.84 13.16
C PRO A 71 1.49 -3.96 13.45
N LEU A 72 1.06 -4.14 14.71
CA LEU A 72 0.15 -5.20 15.12
C LEU A 72 -1.21 -4.60 15.51
N SER A 73 -2.29 -5.11 14.90
CA SER A 73 -3.65 -4.72 15.23
C SER A 73 -4.52 -5.94 15.44
N VAL A 74 -5.33 -5.93 16.48
CA VAL A 74 -6.26 -7.03 16.80
C VAL A 74 -7.61 -6.70 16.21
N ILE A 75 -8.19 -7.64 15.45
CA ILE A 75 -9.57 -7.49 14.98
C ILE A 75 -10.51 -7.67 16.18
N PRO A 76 -11.44 -6.73 16.44
CA PRO A 76 -12.38 -6.85 17.54
C PRO A 76 -13.09 -8.21 17.53
N TYR A 77 -13.12 -8.87 18.67
CA TYR A 77 -13.69 -10.20 18.84
C TYR A 77 -14.77 -10.19 19.90
N SER A 78 -15.76 -11.08 19.74
CA SER A 78 -16.74 -11.33 20.77
C SER A 78 -16.15 -12.25 21.85
N ALA A 79 -16.62 -12.12 23.09
CA ALA A 79 -16.10 -12.92 24.21
C ALA A 79 -16.28 -14.44 24.03
N ASP A 80 -17.21 -14.84 23.16
CA ASP A 80 -17.54 -16.22 22.81
C ASP A 80 -16.85 -16.76 21.56
N GLN A 81 -16.02 -15.96 20.88
CA GLN A 81 -15.31 -16.38 19.68
C GLN A 81 -14.19 -17.38 20.00
N CYS A 82 -14.10 -18.46 19.21
CA CYS A 82 -13.03 -19.47 19.32
C CYS A 82 -11.84 -19.19 18.37
N GLY A 83 -11.98 -18.29 17.41
CA GLY A 83 -10.94 -17.92 16.45
C GLY A 83 -10.59 -16.44 16.60
N TYR A 84 -9.31 -16.16 16.83
CA TYR A 84 -8.79 -14.80 16.93
C TYR A 84 -8.11 -14.40 15.63
N PHE A 85 -8.24 -13.13 15.24
CA PHE A 85 -7.66 -12.61 14.01
C PHE A 85 -6.88 -11.34 14.30
N MET A 86 -5.70 -11.21 13.69
CA MET A 86 -4.84 -10.04 13.86
C MET A 86 -4.22 -9.66 12.52
N PHE A 87 -3.94 -8.38 12.34
CA PHE A 87 -3.06 -7.89 11.28
C PHE A 87 -1.66 -7.70 11.83
N TRP A 88 -0.66 -8.07 11.04
CA TRP A 88 0.73 -7.74 11.30
C TRP A 88 1.38 -7.11 10.06
N THR A 89 1.54 -5.80 10.07
CA THR A 89 2.22 -5.05 9.02
C THR A 89 3.73 -5.13 9.20
N THR A 90 4.44 -5.67 8.22
CA THR A 90 5.90 -5.86 8.27
C THR A 90 6.52 -5.91 6.88
N ASN A 91 7.77 -5.45 6.75
CA ASN A 91 8.55 -5.57 5.50
C ASN A 91 8.95 -7.02 5.18
N LEU A 92 8.92 -7.93 6.15
CA LEU A 92 9.18 -9.35 5.95
C LEU A 92 8.08 -10.04 5.14
N ALA A 93 6.89 -9.43 5.05
CA ALA A 93 5.79 -9.90 4.23
C ALA A 93 5.87 -9.38 2.78
N CYS A 94 6.86 -8.55 2.47
CA CYS A 94 7.05 -7.99 1.14
C CYS A 94 8.01 -8.83 0.29
N ALA A 95 7.80 -8.79 -1.02
CA ALA A 95 8.81 -9.28 -1.96
C ALA A 95 10.07 -8.41 -1.88
N PRO A 96 11.27 -8.96 -2.11
CA PRO A 96 12.49 -8.15 -2.17
C PRO A 96 12.40 -7.09 -3.26
N LEU A 97 12.72 -5.83 -2.93
CA LEU A 97 12.86 -4.77 -3.93
C LEU A 97 14.21 -4.86 -4.64
N PRO A 98 14.26 -4.60 -5.96
CA PRO A 98 15.51 -4.32 -6.65
C PRO A 98 16.22 -3.10 -6.05
N ASP A 99 17.55 -3.08 -6.04
CA ASP A 99 18.32 -1.99 -5.40
C ASP A 99 18.03 -0.62 -6.01
N ARG A 100 17.79 -0.57 -7.33
CA ARG A 100 17.35 0.65 -8.05
C ARG A 100 16.05 1.27 -7.50
N VAL A 101 15.22 0.49 -6.81
CA VAL A 101 13.97 0.95 -6.20
C VAL A 101 14.16 1.32 -4.73
N LYS A 102 15.13 0.75 -4.01
CA LYS A 102 15.28 1.00 -2.56
C LYS A 102 15.72 2.43 -2.23
N THR A 103 16.56 3.03 -3.06
CA THR A 103 17.19 4.34 -2.80
C THR A 103 16.70 5.44 -3.73
N ASN A 104 15.57 5.22 -4.43
CA ASN A 104 15.10 6.16 -5.43
C ASN A 104 14.44 7.39 -4.77
N GLU A 105 14.59 8.55 -5.40
CA GLU A 105 13.92 9.79 -4.99
C GLU A 105 12.57 10.00 -5.70
N CYS A 106 12.27 9.19 -6.71
CA CYS A 106 11.15 9.33 -7.65
C CYS A 106 10.88 10.77 -8.07
N ALA A 107 11.93 11.46 -8.52
CA ALA A 107 11.87 12.88 -8.82
C ALA A 107 12.61 13.22 -10.12
N VAL A 108 12.17 14.29 -10.77
CA VAL A 108 12.78 14.81 -12.00
C VAL A 108 12.80 16.33 -11.97
N LYS A 109 13.87 16.93 -12.50
CA LYS A 109 14.00 18.38 -12.66
C LYS A 109 13.65 18.81 -14.08
N ASP A 110 12.90 19.89 -14.19
CA ASP A 110 12.68 20.56 -15.48
C ASP A 110 13.85 21.47 -15.87
N GLU A 111 13.78 22.04 -17.07
CA GLU A 111 14.80 22.95 -17.61
C GLU A 111 14.99 24.22 -16.76
N SER A 112 13.99 24.61 -15.96
CA SER A 112 14.08 25.75 -15.04
C SER A 112 14.68 25.39 -13.67
N GLY A 113 14.96 24.10 -13.45
CA GLY A 113 15.46 23.56 -12.17
C GLY A 113 14.37 23.25 -11.15
N TYR A 114 13.08 23.37 -11.49
CA TYR A 114 11.98 22.95 -10.62
C TYR A 114 11.97 21.43 -10.51
N THR A 115 11.81 20.90 -9.30
CA THR A 115 11.81 19.45 -9.04
C THR A 115 10.38 18.95 -8.84
N PHE A 116 9.93 18.06 -9.71
CA PHE A 116 8.72 17.28 -9.52
C PHE A 116 9.07 16.04 -8.69
N ASN A 117 8.39 15.84 -7.55
CA ASN A 117 8.60 14.69 -6.68
C ASN A 117 7.31 13.85 -6.64
N LEU A 118 7.37 12.64 -7.21
CA LEU A 118 6.27 11.69 -7.28
C LEU A 118 6.34 10.60 -6.20
N LEU A 119 7.38 10.58 -5.36
CA LEU A 119 7.52 9.63 -4.26
C LEU A 119 6.28 9.52 -3.36
N PRO A 120 5.50 10.59 -3.10
CA PRO A 120 4.24 10.48 -2.36
C PRO A 120 3.23 9.48 -2.93
N LEU A 121 3.24 9.28 -4.25
CA LEU A 121 2.35 8.32 -4.92
C LEU A 121 2.79 6.87 -4.70
N SER A 122 3.97 6.63 -4.13
CA SER A 122 4.55 5.29 -3.93
C SER A 122 3.81 4.41 -2.92
N HIS A 123 2.91 5.02 -2.13
CA HIS A 123 2.04 4.32 -1.18
C HIS A 123 0.66 4.02 -1.75
N LEU A 124 0.33 4.66 -2.87
CA LEU A 124 -0.97 4.59 -3.46
C LEU A 124 -0.98 3.52 -4.54
N ARG A 125 -2.04 2.70 -4.50
CA ARG A 125 -2.32 1.70 -5.53
C ARG A 125 -3.77 1.84 -5.92
N TYR A 126 -4.03 1.82 -7.21
CA TYR A 126 -5.37 1.99 -7.74
C TYR A 126 -5.79 0.78 -8.56
N HIS A 127 -7.07 0.45 -8.42
CA HIS A 127 -7.75 -0.46 -9.30
C HIS A 127 -8.27 0.34 -10.48
N VAL A 128 -7.83 0.00 -11.69
CA VAL A 128 -8.15 0.74 -12.92
C VAL A 128 -8.79 -0.23 -13.91
N ALA A 129 -10.03 0.01 -14.30
CA ALA A 129 -10.74 -0.87 -15.23
C ALA A 129 -10.12 -0.81 -16.65
N ASP A 130 -10.03 -1.96 -17.34
CA ASP A 130 -9.52 -2.06 -18.72
C ASP A 130 -10.58 -1.84 -19.81
N ARG A 131 -11.82 -1.54 -19.40
CA ARG A 131 -13.05 -1.40 -20.20
C ARG A 131 -13.66 -2.71 -20.74
N ASN A 132 -12.99 -3.86 -20.58
CA ASN A 132 -13.43 -5.18 -21.03
C ASN A 132 -13.75 -6.14 -19.87
N GLY A 133 -14.01 -5.60 -18.69
CA GLY A 133 -14.34 -6.37 -17.48
C GLY A 133 -13.13 -6.95 -16.75
N SER A 134 -11.91 -6.73 -17.25
CA SER A 134 -10.66 -6.95 -16.53
C SER A 134 -10.15 -5.62 -15.94
N HIS A 135 -9.00 -5.64 -15.27
CA HIS A 135 -8.48 -4.44 -14.64
C HIS A 135 -6.96 -4.47 -14.50
N PHE A 136 -6.42 -3.32 -14.13
CA PHE A 136 -5.04 -3.13 -13.74
C PHE A 136 -4.95 -2.74 -12.26
N PHE A 137 -3.92 -3.21 -11.58
CA PHE A 137 -3.37 -2.50 -10.45
C PHE A 137 -2.28 -1.56 -10.95
N VAL A 138 -2.39 -0.26 -10.61
CA VAL A 138 -1.46 0.78 -11.04
C VAL A 138 -0.92 1.50 -9.82
N THR A 139 0.40 1.69 -9.78
CA THR A 139 1.12 2.46 -8.77
C THR A 139 2.34 3.13 -9.40
N ALA A 140 2.90 4.14 -8.74
CA ALA A 140 4.10 4.85 -9.18
C ALA A 140 5.25 4.61 -8.18
N CYS A 141 6.50 4.71 -8.62
CA CYS A 141 7.72 4.73 -7.79
C CYS A 141 8.06 3.47 -6.95
N LYS A 142 7.09 2.62 -6.61
CA LYS A 142 7.25 1.32 -5.93
C LYS A 142 6.39 0.26 -6.64
N PRO A 143 6.69 -1.04 -6.47
CA PRO A 143 5.87 -2.10 -7.05
C PRO A 143 4.58 -2.31 -6.26
N VAL A 144 3.59 -2.90 -6.92
CA VAL A 144 2.32 -3.31 -6.30
C VAL A 144 2.60 -4.31 -5.17
N HIS A 145 2.17 -3.98 -3.96
CA HIS A 145 2.29 -4.89 -2.81
C HIS A 145 1.34 -6.08 -2.96
N TYR A 146 1.81 -7.24 -2.51
CA TYR A 146 0.97 -8.42 -2.36
C TYR A 146 -0.14 -8.14 -1.34
N GLY A 147 -1.32 -8.67 -1.61
CA GLY A 147 -2.47 -8.51 -0.75
C GLY A 147 -3.65 -9.34 -1.24
N HIS A 148 -4.83 -9.09 -0.68
CA HIS A 148 -6.04 -9.80 -1.06
C HIS A 148 -6.29 -9.75 -2.56
N MET A 149 -6.25 -10.91 -3.20
CA MET A 149 -6.45 -11.03 -4.64
C MET A 149 -5.51 -10.12 -5.44
N THR A 150 -4.30 -9.85 -4.91
CA THR A 150 -3.25 -9.07 -5.56
C THR A 150 -1.95 -9.87 -5.46
N MET A 151 -1.63 -10.65 -6.50
CA MET A 151 -0.44 -11.50 -6.60
C MET A 151 0.34 -11.18 -7.87
N CYS A 152 0.60 -9.90 -8.09
CA CYS A 152 1.32 -9.43 -9.28
C CYS A 152 2.73 -10.03 -9.35
N PRO A 153 3.29 -10.22 -10.55
CA PRO A 153 4.69 -10.61 -10.67
C PRO A 153 5.59 -9.63 -9.90
N PRO A 154 6.64 -10.10 -9.20
CA PRO A 154 7.51 -9.25 -8.41
C PRO A 154 8.04 -8.07 -9.22
N GLY A 155 8.04 -6.87 -8.63
CA GLY A 155 8.51 -5.65 -9.29
C GLY A 155 7.52 -4.96 -10.22
N SER A 156 6.30 -5.49 -10.42
CA SER A 156 5.30 -4.85 -11.29
C SER A 156 4.75 -3.56 -10.66
N SER A 157 4.81 -2.44 -11.37
CA SER A 157 4.07 -1.19 -11.06
C SER A 157 2.74 -1.10 -11.81
N VAL A 158 2.65 -1.73 -12.99
CA VAL A 158 1.39 -1.95 -13.71
C VAL A 158 1.18 -3.45 -13.85
N CYS A 159 0.09 -3.94 -13.28
CA CYS A 159 -0.22 -5.36 -13.22
C CYS A 159 -1.62 -5.59 -13.75
N PHE A 160 -1.73 -6.31 -14.86
CA PHE A 160 -3.02 -6.68 -15.43
C PHE A 160 -3.60 -7.90 -14.72
N VAL A 161 -4.90 -7.88 -14.51
CA VAL A 161 -5.66 -8.92 -13.84
C VAL A 161 -6.76 -9.41 -14.76
N ASN A 162 -6.59 -10.61 -15.29
CA ASN A 162 -7.60 -11.24 -16.13
C ASN A 162 -8.73 -11.80 -15.27
N ASN A 163 -9.82 -11.05 -15.16
CA ASN A 163 -10.96 -11.44 -14.31
C ASN A 163 -11.70 -12.70 -14.79
N THR A 164 -11.45 -13.15 -16.04
CA THR A 164 -12.03 -14.39 -16.56
C THR A 164 -11.20 -15.63 -16.25
N GLU A 165 -9.93 -15.46 -15.86
CA GLU A 165 -9.06 -16.57 -15.49
C GLU A 165 -9.41 -17.07 -14.09
N THR A 166 -9.63 -18.37 -13.95
CA THR A 166 -10.00 -19.02 -12.68
C THR A 166 -8.79 -19.52 -11.91
N ASP A 167 -7.71 -19.89 -12.61
CA ASP A 167 -6.43 -20.25 -11.99
C ASP A 167 -5.69 -18.98 -11.55
N TYR A 168 -5.68 -18.73 -10.24
CA TYR A 168 -5.01 -17.56 -9.67
C TYR A 168 -3.53 -17.45 -10.05
N ARG A 169 -2.86 -18.56 -10.40
CA ARG A 169 -1.45 -18.55 -10.81
C ARG A 169 -1.24 -17.97 -12.21
N LYS A 170 -2.29 -17.91 -13.02
CA LYS A 170 -2.28 -17.38 -14.40
C LYS A 170 -3.05 -16.08 -14.54
N ARG A 171 -3.65 -15.60 -13.45
CA ARG A 171 -4.55 -14.43 -13.48
C ARG A 171 -3.82 -13.10 -13.56
N TYR A 172 -2.60 -13.03 -13.05
CA TYR A 172 -1.83 -11.80 -12.89
C TYR A 172 -0.70 -11.75 -13.89
N HIS A 173 -0.58 -10.61 -14.58
CA HIS A 173 0.43 -10.40 -15.62
C HIS A 173 1.14 -9.07 -15.43
N ASP A 174 2.44 -9.07 -15.68
CA ASP A 174 3.24 -7.87 -15.61
C ASP A 174 3.09 -7.04 -16.89
N TYR A 175 2.59 -5.82 -16.73
CA TYR A 175 2.42 -4.85 -17.81
C TYR A 175 3.35 -3.64 -17.64
N GLY A 176 4.28 -3.70 -16.69
CA GLY A 176 5.22 -2.62 -16.46
C GLY A 176 5.94 -2.79 -15.14
N GLN A 177 7.24 -3.12 -15.20
CA GLN A 177 8.12 -3.13 -14.05
C GLN A 177 8.34 -1.72 -13.50
N THR A 178 8.53 -1.62 -12.19
CA THR A 178 8.88 -0.38 -11.50
C THR A 178 10.19 0.16 -12.04
N ASP A 179 10.10 1.32 -12.69
CA ASP A 179 11.21 2.21 -12.97
C ASP A 179 10.94 3.55 -12.27
N PRO A 180 11.59 3.84 -11.14
CA PRO A 180 11.28 5.02 -10.34
C PRO A 180 11.98 6.30 -10.84
N ASN A 181 12.26 6.36 -12.14
CA ASN A 181 12.89 7.52 -12.78
C ASN A 181 11.88 8.21 -13.70
N PRO A 182 11.05 9.13 -13.19
CA PRO A 182 10.16 9.90 -14.05
C PRO A 182 10.96 10.77 -15.02
N THR A 183 10.38 11.02 -16.20
CA THR A 183 10.96 11.89 -17.23
C THR A 183 9.96 12.97 -17.64
N ILE A 184 10.44 13.98 -18.37
CA ILE A 184 9.59 15.00 -18.97
C ILE A 184 9.64 14.81 -20.48
N GLU A 185 8.50 14.52 -21.09
CA GLU A 185 8.34 14.32 -22.53
C GLU A 185 7.32 15.31 -23.06
N ASN A 186 7.74 16.18 -24.00
CA ASN A 186 6.88 17.23 -24.58
C ASN A 186 6.16 18.09 -23.52
N GLY A 187 6.87 18.42 -22.43
CA GLY A 187 6.33 19.21 -21.32
C GLY A 187 5.42 18.45 -20.36
N LYS A 188 5.19 17.15 -20.57
CA LYS A 188 4.41 16.31 -19.66
C LYS A 188 5.32 15.44 -18.81
N LEU A 189 4.98 15.32 -17.53
CA LEU A 189 5.64 14.40 -16.61
C LEU A 189 5.17 12.98 -16.91
N VAL A 190 6.09 12.04 -17.09
CA VAL A 190 5.76 10.67 -17.49
C VAL A 190 6.60 9.63 -16.76
N MET A 191 6.04 8.43 -16.62
CA MET A 191 6.78 7.23 -16.23
C MET A 191 6.54 6.15 -17.27
N ASN A 192 7.62 5.73 -17.92
CA ASN A 192 7.60 4.61 -18.87
C ASN A 192 7.99 3.33 -18.13
N MET A 193 7.23 2.26 -18.34
CA MET A 193 7.39 0.99 -17.63
C MET A 193 7.41 -0.16 -18.63
N VAL A 194 8.45 -0.98 -18.56
CA VAL A 194 8.67 -2.10 -19.48
C VAL A 194 8.22 -3.39 -18.81
N SER A 195 7.43 -4.19 -19.50
CA SER A 195 7.01 -5.51 -19.01
C SER A 195 8.19 -6.49 -19.03
N SER A 196 8.26 -7.35 -18.02
CA SER A 196 9.18 -8.48 -17.94
C SER A 196 8.63 -9.76 -18.59
N GLU A 197 7.32 -9.82 -18.87
CA GLU A 197 6.65 -11.00 -19.42
C GLU A 197 6.49 -10.96 -20.96
N GLY A 198 6.75 -9.82 -21.60
CA GLY A 198 6.69 -9.70 -23.05
C GLY A 198 7.07 -8.33 -23.59
N THR A 199 7.21 -8.22 -24.92
CA THR A 199 7.64 -6.99 -25.58
C THR A 199 6.50 -6.02 -25.90
N CYS A 200 5.23 -6.43 -25.74
CA CYS A 200 4.05 -5.68 -26.21
C CYS A 200 2.96 -5.42 -25.15
N GLN A 201 3.39 -5.38 -23.89
CA GLN A 201 2.55 -5.15 -22.72
C GLN A 201 3.11 -4.01 -21.86
N ASN A 202 3.88 -3.09 -22.44
CA ASN A 202 4.47 -1.98 -21.69
C ASN A 202 3.37 -1.01 -21.23
N ALA A 203 3.71 -0.17 -20.24
CA ALA A 203 2.81 0.86 -19.75
C ALA A 203 3.49 2.21 -19.71
N LYS A 204 2.68 3.26 -19.82
CA LYS A 204 3.11 4.64 -19.64
C LYS A 204 2.06 5.37 -18.81
N ILE A 205 2.50 5.95 -17.71
CA ILE A 205 1.70 6.85 -16.89
C ILE A 205 2.06 8.28 -17.28
N ILE A 206 1.06 9.06 -17.67
CA ILE A 206 1.17 10.48 -17.97
C ILE A 206 0.56 11.23 -16.78
N PHE A 207 1.37 12.03 -16.10
CA PHE A 207 0.91 12.81 -14.96
C PHE A 207 0.46 14.18 -15.43
N GLU A 208 -0.79 14.51 -15.13
CA GLU A 208 -1.40 15.77 -15.49
C GLU A 208 -1.54 16.64 -14.24
N CYS A 209 -1.15 17.91 -14.37
CA CYS A 209 -1.33 18.87 -13.29
C CYS A 209 -2.83 19.12 -13.07
N ASP A 210 -3.32 18.73 -11.91
CA ASP A 210 -4.64 19.10 -11.43
C ASP A 210 -4.53 19.50 -9.95
N GLN A 211 -4.58 20.80 -9.69
CA GLN A 211 -4.53 21.32 -8.33
C GLN A 211 -5.80 21.00 -7.53
N THR A 212 -6.89 20.62 -8.18
CA THR A 212 -8.19 20.37 -7.57
C THR A 212 -8.54 18.90 -7.47
N ALA A 213 -7.63 18.00 -7.88
CA ALA A 213 -7.85 16.56 -7.80
C ALA A 213 -8.17 16.15 -6.35
N GLU A 214 -9.44 15.85 -6.11
CA GLU A 214 -9.92 15.28 -4.84
C GLU A 214 -9.66 13.78 -4.80
N GLU A 215 -9.69 13.12 -5.97
CA GLU A 215 -9.34 11.72 -6.16
C GLU A 215 -8.11 11.61 -7.07
N GLU A 216 -6.95 11.33 -6.49
CA GLU A 216 -5.68 11.15 -7.22
C GLU A 216 -5.56 9.75 -7.81
N ALA A 217 -6.54 9.28 -8.59
CA ALA A 217 -6.52 7.96 -9.22
C ALA A 217 -6.12 8.03 -10.72
N PRO A 218 -5.29 7.09 -11.21
CA PRO A 218 -5.02 6.96 -12.64
C PRO A 218 -6.20 6.36 -13.39
N GLU A 219 -6.44 6.83 -14.60
CA GLU A 219 -7.43 6.32 -15.52
C GLU A 219 -6.78 5.65 -16.73
N TYR A 220 -7.37 4.54 -17.20
CA TYR A 220 -6.92 3.89 -18.43
C TYR A 220 -7.45 4.63 -19.65
N VAL A 221 -6.55 5.13 -20.49
CA VAL A 221 -6.88 5.95 -21.65
C VAL A 221 -7.05 5.10 -22.90
N ALA A 222 -6.00 4.38 -23.29
CA ALA A 222 -5.93 3.62 -24.54
C ALA A 222 -4.72 2.68 -24.55
N LYS A 223 -4.64 1.84 -25.60
CA LYS A 223 -3.42 1.15 -25.99
C LYS A 223 -2.92 1.72 -27.31
N GLU A 224 -1.68 2.20 -27.33
CA GLU A 224 -1.01 2.70 -28.53
C GLU A 224 0.15 1.77 -28.89
N GLY A 225 -0.02 1.02 -29.98
CA GLY A 225 0.94 -0.02 -30.36
C GLY A 225 1.13 -1.04 -29.24
N CYS A 226 2.30 -1.01 -28.59
CA CYS A 226 2.70 -1.91 -27.52
C CYS A 226 2.66 -1.29 -26.11
N VAL A 227 2.09 -0.09 -25.98
CA VAL A 227 2.09 0.68 -24.73
C VAL A 227 0.65 0.95 -24.29
N HIS A 228 0.33 0.59 -23.05
CA HIS A 228 -0.90 0.91 -22.35
C HIS A 228 -0.76 2.28 -21.67
N LEU A 229 -1.64 3.21 -22.02
CA LEU A 229 -1.60 4.59 -21.54
C LEU A 229 -2.54 4.79 -20.36
N PHE A 230 -1.99 5.38 -19.31
CA PHE A 230 -2.72 5.82 -18.13
C PHE A 230 -2.53 7.33 -17.94
N GLU A 231 -3.60 8.04 -17.60
CA GLU A 231 -3.54 9.45 -17.20
C GLU A 231 -3.74 9.53 -15.69
N TRP A 232 -2.85 10.21 -14.98
CA TRP A 232 -2.91 10.38 -13.53
C TRP A 232 -2.93 11.86 -13.19
N ARG A 233 -4.11 12.37 -12.82
CA ARG A 233 -4.28 13.76 -12.40
C ARG A 233 -3.88 13.91 -10.94
N THR A 234 -2.92 14.79 -10.67
CA THR A 234 -2.41 15.01 -9.31
C THR A 234 -1.82 16.41 -9.16
N PRO A 235 -1.93 17.04 -7.97
CA PRO A 235 -1.25 18.28 -7.67
C PRO A 235 0.29 18.15 -7.71
N LEU A 236 0.85 16.93 -7.59
CA LEU A 236 2.29 16.69 -7.64
C LEU A 236 2.91 16.92 -9.03
N ALA A 237 2.07 16.94 -10.09
CA ALA A 237 2.48 17.28 -11.44
C ALA A 237 2.41 18.80 -11.72
N CYS A 238 1.98 19.61 -10.75
CA CYS A 238 1.88 21.05 -10.90
C CYS A 238 3.18 21.74 -10.50
N LYS A 239 3.71 22.60 -11.39
CA LYS A 239 4.87 23.46 -11.11
C LYS A 239 4.56 24.54 -10.07
N GLU A 240 3.33 25.02 -10.09
CA GLU A 240 2.86 26.02 -9.14
C GLU A 240 2.66 25.37 -7.77
N LYS A 241 3.44 25.84 -6.78
CA LYS A 241 3.18 25.50 -5.38
C LYS A 241 1.82 26.05 -5.00
N LYS A 242 0.93 25.22 -4.45
CA LYS A 242 -0.16 25.74 -3.62
C LYS A 242 0.48 26.54 -2.49
N PHE A 243 0.24 27.85 -2.45
CA PHE A 243 0.46 28.61 -1.22
C PHE A 243 -0.26 27.87 -0.08
N CYS A 244 0.45 27.63 1.01
CA CYS A 244 -0.05 26.91 2.18
C CYS A 244 -0.27 25.39 2.01
N ALA A 245 0.40 24.71 1.06
CA ALA A 245 0.48 23.25 1.07
C ALA A 245 1.92 22.74 1.20
N VAL A 246 2.10 21.65 1.95
CA VAL A 246 3.39 20.96 2.13
C VAL A 246 3.16 19.46 2.03
N VAL A 247 4.12 18.76 1.44
CA VAL A 247 4.14 17.30 1.42
C VAL A 247 5.17 16.84 2.43
N ASP A 248 4.79 15.95 3.34
CA ASP A 248 5.75 15.34 4.25
C ASP A 248 6.70 14.42 3.46
N PRO A 249 8.01 14.70 3.44
CA PRO A 249 8.96 13.94 2.64
C PRO A 249 9.14 12.49 3.12
N SER A 250 8.74 12.16 4.35
CA SER A 250 8.92 10.82 4.92
C SER A 250 7.75 9.87 4.65
N SER A 251 6.52 10.38 4.66
CA SER A 251 5.29 9.59 4.51
C SER A 251 4.55 9.84 3.20
N GLY A 252 4.91 10.91 2.47
CA GLY A 252 4.20 11.32 1.27
C GLY A 252 2.86 12.00 1.52
N ILE A 253 2.48 12.27 2.78
CA ILE A 253 1.18 12.89 3.08
C ILE A 253 1.16 14.34 2.61
N LEU A 254 0.12 14.72 1.85
CA LEU A 254 -0.16 16.10 1.47
C LEU A 254 -0.95 16.83 2.57
N PHE A 255 -0.35 17.86 3.15
CA PHE A 255 -1.00 18.79 4.07
C PHE A 255 -1.41 20.04 3.30
N ASN A 256 -2.69 20.16 2.96
CA ASN A 256 -3.24 21.28 2.20
C ASN A 256 -4.03 22.24 3.12
N MET A 257 -3.47 23.42 3.38
CA MET A 257 -4.08 24.48 4.19
C MET A 257 -4.65 25.62 3.34
N SER A 258 -4.91 25.41 2.04
CA SER A 258 -5.50 26.45 1.18
C SER A 258 -6.87 26.93 1.67
N SER A 259 -7.59 26.14 2.49
CA SER A 259 -8.84 26.55 3.15
C SER A 259 -8.66 27.66 4.20
N LEU A 260 -7.41 27.90 4.65
CA LEU A 260 -7.07 28.98 5.56
C LEU A 260 -6.74 30.28 4.82
N ALA A 261 -6.39 30.20 3.53
CA ALA A 261 -5.99 31.36 2.74
C ALA A 261 -7.16 32.36 2.59
N GLY A 262 -6.84 33.66 2.66
CA GLY A 262 -7.82 34.73 2.52
C GLY A 262 -8.73 34.92 3.75
N LYS A 263 -8.41 34.26 4.88
CA LYS A 263 -9.07 34.47 6.17
C LYS A 263 -8.09 35.14 7.13
N SER A 264 -8.56 36.14 7.87
CA SER A 264 -7.77 36.79 8.92
C SER A 264 -8.04 36.13 10.28
N TYR A 265 -6.98 35.80 10.99
CA TYR A 265 -6.99 35.19 12.31
C TYR A 265 -6.38 36.15 13.31
N ILE A 266 -7.09 36.38 14.42
CA ILE A 266 -6.64 37.27 15.48
C ILE A 266 -6.41 36.45 16.75
N VAL A 267 -5.19 36.50 17.29
CA VAL A 267 -4.82 35.88 18.55
C VAL A 267 -4.44 36.99 19.55
N LYS A 268 -4.98 36.93 20.76
CA LYS A 268 -4.69 37.89 21.84
C LYS A 268 -3.90 37.22 22.95
N GLU A 269 -2.81 37.85 23.38
CA GLU A 269 -2.01 37.42 24.53
C GLU A 269 -1.68 38.66 25.38
N GLY A 270 -2.28 38.73 26.57
CA GLY A 270 -2.17 39.90 27.45
C GLY A 270 -2.74 41.18 26.80
N ASP A 271 -1.91 42.21 26.70
CA ASP A 271 -2.20 43.49 26.05
C ASP A 271 -1.85 43.52 24.56
N LYS A 272 -1.38 42.40 23.99
CA LYS A 272 -0.99 42.29 22.59
C LYS A 272 -2.03 41.53 21.76
N SER A 273 -2.16 41.94 20.50
CA SER A 273 -2.93 41.23 19.47
C SER A 273 -2.07 40.95 18.25
N TYR A 274 -2.13 39.72 17.76
CA TYR A 274 -1.48 39.24 16.55
C TYR A 274 -2.56 38.98 15.51
N GLU A 275 -2.43 39.56 14.32
CA GLU A 275 -3.30 39.30 13.17
C GLU A 275 -2.46 38.67 12.05
N PHE A 276 -2.95 37.57 11.49
CA PHE A 276 -2.30 36.86 10.39
C PHE A 276 -3.32 36.17 9.49
N GLY A 277 -3.00 35.99 8.20
CA GLY A 277 -3.87 35.41 7.19
C GLY A 277 -3.19 35.29 5.83
#